data_AF-A0A931TAI4-F1
#
_entry.id   AF-A0A931TAI4-F1
#
_cell.length_a   1.000
_cell.length_b   1.000
_cell.length_c   1.000
_cell.angle_alpha   90.00
_cell.angle_beta   90.00
_cell.angle_gamma   90.00
#
_symmetry.space_group_name_H-M   'P 1'
#
loop_
_entity.id
_entity.type
_entity.pdbx_description
1 polymer ?
#
loop_
_entity_poly.entity_id
_entity_poly.type
_entity_poly.pdbx_seq_one_letter_code
_entity_poly.pdbx_strand_id
1 'polypeptide(L)'
;MAKREADRGASVVDEATLGLVTALEVRQAVRLQHYVSLLEIRMRPPADPRLASALADIIGVQIRGSDLIGVTDDPCLIRVLLVAAPLSALPTVIGRITRAVNHRVFTLGRHRSPVGLAIGGSTFPTPAGTHLELVTQATALATAAWEDRSAEHHFRLAGLGQ
;
A
#
# COMPACT_ATOMS: atom_id res chain seq x y z
N MET A 1 7.96 30.41 16.28
CA MET A 1 7.16 29.27 16.77
C MET A 1 5.87 29.23 15.96
N ALA A 2 5.79 28.39 14.92
CA ALA A 2 4.58 28.31 14.09
C ALA A 2 4.47 26.93 13.39
N LYS A 3 3.37 26.25 13.74
CA LYS A 3 2.67 25.17 13.03
C LYS A 3 3.38 23.83 12.76
N ARG A 4 3.72 23.10 13.83
CA ARG A 4 3.85 21.62 13.81
C ARG A 4 2.46 20.96 13.76
N GLU A 5 1.78 21.10 12.63
CA GLU A 5 0.44 20.53 12.41
C GLU A 5 0.34 19.77 11.09
N ALA A 6 1.49 19.43 10.48
CA ALA A 6 1.58 18.71 9.21
C ALA A 6 2.07 17.26 9.34
N ASP A 7 2.25 16.75 10.56
CA ASP A 7 3.04 15.53 10.82
C ASP A 7 2.20 14.45 11.54
N ARG A 8 1.13 13.97 10.89
CA ARG A 8 0.27 12.89 11.46
C ARG A 8 0.00 11.71 10.53
N GLY A 9 0.45 11.75 9.28
CA GLY A 9 0.24 10.67 8.31
C GLY A 9 1.55 10.21 7.68
N ALA A 10 1.51 9.10 6.95
CA ALA A 10 2.66 8.62 6.19
C ALA A 10 3.14 9.64 5.16
N SER A 11 4.44 9.64 4.89
CA SER A 11 5.03 10.46 3.83
C SER A 11 4.78 9.84 2.46
N VAL A 12 4.46 10.69 1.47
CA VAL A 12 4.32 10.30 0.07
C VAL A 12 5.63 10.57 -0.67
N VAL A 13 6.15 9.57 -1.38
CA VAL A 13 7.43 9.62 -2.09
C VAL A 13 7.28 9.06 -3.51
N ASP A 14 8.26 9.33 -4.37
CA ASP A 14 8.35 8.69 -5.69
C ASP A 14 8.82 7.21 -5.59
N GLU A 15 8.68 6.46 -6.68
CA GLU A 15 9.02 5.04 -6.76
C GLU A 15 10.50 4.74 -6.48
N ALA A 16 11.42 5.58 -6.97
CA ALA A 16 12.85 5.38 -6.77
C ALA A 16 13.22 5.55 -5.30
N THR A 17 12.69 6.59 -4.66
CA THR A 17 12.84 6.85 -3.22
C THR A 17 12.23 5.72 -2.40
N LEU A 18 11.03 5.26 -2.72
CA LEU A 18 10.41 4.12 -2.03
C LEU A 18 11.28 2.86 -2.14
N GLY A 19 11.82 2.58 -3.33
CA GLY A 19 12.71 1.43 -3.56
C GLY A 19 13.97 1.48 -2.69
N LEU A 20 14.62 2.65 -2.62
CA LEU A 20 15.79 2.87 -1.77
C LEU A 20 15.46 2.69 -0.28
N VAL A 21 14.36 3.30 0.20
CA VAL A 21 13.98 3.17 1.61
C VAL A 21 13.57 1.74 1.95
N THR A 22 12.84 1.05 1.07
CA THR A 22 12.49 -0.37 1.29
C THR A 22 13.73 -1.24 1.45
N ALA A 23 14.75 -1.03 0.62
CA ALA A 23 16.01 -1.75 0.74
C ALA A 23 16.75 -1.42 2.06
N LEU A 24 16.72 -0.16 2.49
CA LEU A 24 17.30 0.27 3.77
C LEU A 24 16.55 -0.33 4.96
N GLU A 25 15.22 -0.29 4.97
CA GLU A 25 14.38 -0.84 6.05
C GLU A 25 14.58 -2.34 6.17
N VAL A 26 14.63 -3.09 5.08
CA VAL A 26 14.93 -4.54 5.13
C VAL A 26 16.32 -4.82 5.71
N ARG A 27 17.35 -4.03 5.34
CA ARG A 27 18.69 -4.16 5.94
C ARG A 27 18.69 -3.84 7.44
N GLN A 28 17.92 -2.85 7.88
CA GLN A 28 17.77 -2.51 9.29
C GLN A 28 16.99 -3.58 10.05
N ALA A 29 15.93 -4.11 9.45
CA ALA A 29 15.09 -5.19 9.98
C ALA A 29 15.89 -6.46 10.30
N VAL A 30 16.87 -6.81 9.46
CA VAL A 30 17.81 -7.91 9.75
C VAL A 30 18.55 -7.70 11.06
N ARG A 31 19.04 -6.47 11.31
CA ARG A 31 19.85 -6.14 12.49
C ARG A 31 19.01 -5.96 13.75
N LEU A 32 17.82 -5.38 13.60
CA LEU A 32 16.92 -5.01 14.69
C LEU A 32 15.81 -6.03 14.94
N GLN A 33 15.76 -7.10 14.15
CA GLN A 33 14.80 -8.20 14.25
C GLN A 33 13.33 -7.73 14.24
N HIS A 34 13.00 -6.79 13.35
CA HIS A 34 11.63 -6.32 13.16
C HIS A 34 11.06 -6.72 11.79
N TYR A 35 9.74 -6.54 11.62
CA TYR A 35 9.04 -6.87 10.38
C TYR A 35 8.91 -5.66 9.46
N VAL A 36 9.14 -5.87 8.17
CA VAL A 36 8.87 -4.86 7.14
C VAL A 36 7.84 -5.45 6.19
N SER A 37 6.70 -4.80 6.05
CA SER A 37 5.65 -5.26 5.14
C SER A 37 5.47 -4.28 4.00
N LEU A 38 5.09 -4.80 2.85
CA LEU A 38 4.77 -4.01 1.68
C LEU A 38 3.39 -4.39 1.18
N LEU A 39 2.57 -3.38 0.91
CA LEU A 39 1.32 -3.54 0.18
C LEU A 39 1.49 -2.92 -1.21
N GLU A 40 1.06 -3.62 -2.24
CA GLU A 40 0.79 -3.04 -3.55
C GLU A 40 -0.72 -2.93 -3.74
N ILE A 41 -1.20 -1.74 -4.08
CA ILE A 41 -2.62 -1.42 -4.18
C ILE A 41 -2.89 -0.96 -5.61
N ARG A 42 -3.71 -1.73 -6.32
CA ARG A 42 -4.18 -1.43 -7.67
C ARG A 42 -5.61 -0.90 -7.62
N MET A 43 -5.93 0.09 -8.45
CA MET A 43 -7.17 0.88 -8.36
C MET A 43 -8.06 0.71 -9.60
N ARG A 44 -9.38 0.55 -9.41
CA ARG A 44 -10.39 0.47 -10.48
C ARG A 44 -11.44 1.57 -10.40
N PRO A 45 -11.88 2.15 -11.53
CA PRO A 45 -11.34 1.99 -12.88
C PRO A 45 -10.00 2.75 -13.07
N PRO A 46 -9.12 2.27 -13.95
CA PRO A 46 -7.86 2.94 -14.26
C PRO A 46 -8.14 4.17 -15.14
N ALA A 47 -8.19 5.38 -14.59
CA ALA A 47 -8.57 6.53 -15.42
C ALA A 47 -8.04 7.91 -15.01
N ASP A 48 -7.54 8.13 -13.79
CA ASP A 48 -7.16 9.47 -13.38
C ASP A 48 -5.87 9.49 -12.52
N PRO A 49 -4.76 10.09 -12.99
CA PRO A 49 -3.57 10.31 -12.18
C PRO A 49 -3.83 11.05 -10.86
N ARG A 50 -4.89 11.87 -10.78
CA ARG A 50 -5.31 12.54 -9.55
C ARG A 50 -5.87 11.56 -8.52
N LEU A 51 -6.35 10.39 -8.96
CA LEU A 51 -6.85 9.35 -8.08
C LEU A 51 -5.74 8.77 -7.20
N ALA A 52 -4.56 8.51 -7.76
CA ALA A 52 -3.42 8.00 -6.99
C ALA A 52 -3.02 8.95 -5.86
N SER A 53 -2.92 10.26 -6.16
CA SER A 53 -2.63 11.28 -5.15
C SER A 53 -3.73 11.37 -4.09
N ALA A 54 -5.01 11.41 -4.50
CA ALA A 54 -6.12 11.47 -3.55
C ALA A 54 -6.18 10.23 -2.65
N LEU A 55 -5.88 9.05 -3.19
CA LEU A 55 -5.83 7.81 -2.42
C LEU A 55 -4.60 7.74 -1.51
N ALA A 56 -3.44 8.24 -1.94
CA ALA A 56 -2.27 8.38 -1.08
C ALA A 56 -2.60 9.23 0.15
N ASP A 57 -3.28 10.37 -0.02
CA ASP A 57 -3.71 11.22 1.10
C ASP A 57 -4.69 10.51 2.04
N ILE A 58 -5.65 9.77 1.47
CA ILE A 58 -6.63 8.98 2.25
C ILE A 58 -5.95 7.87 3.03
N ILE A 59 -5.02 7.15 2.41
CA ILE A 59 -4.29 6.04 3.04
C ILE A 59 -3.32 6.57 4.08
N GLY A 60 -2.67 7.70 3.81
CA GLY A 60 -1.67 8.32 4.68
C GLY A 60 -2.20 8.60 6.09
N VAL A 61 -3.49 8.94 6.21
CA VAL A 61 -4.14 9.15 7.52
C VAL A 61 -4.59 7.87 8.23
N GLN A 62 -4.54 6.71 7.55
CA GLN A 62 -4.94 5.39 8.10
C GLN A 62 -3.75 4.53 8.56
N ILE A 63 -2.54 4.99 8.30
CA ILE A 63 -1.28 4.32 8.62
C ILE A 63 -0.39 5.23 9.48
N ARG A 64 0.73 4.72 9.97
CA ARG A 64 1.59 5.46 10.91
C ARG A 64 2.47 6.46 10.15
N GLY A 65 2.91 7.52 10.81
CA GLY A 65 3.86 8.48 10.24
C GLY A 65 5.24 7.88 9.89
N SER A 66 5.58 6.72 10.46
CA SER A 66 6.77 5.94 10.11
C SER A 66 6.63 5.12 8.82
N ASP A 67 5.40 4.95 8.33
CA ASP A 67 5.11 4.22 7.11
C ASP A 67 5.28 5.18 5.90
N LEU A 68 5.46 4.60 4.71
CA LEU A 68 5.64 5.36 3.47
C LEU A 68 4.64 4.94 2.41
N ILE A 69 4.26 5.89 1.57
CA ILE A 69 3.46 5.65 0.37
C ILE A 69 4.29 6.04 -0.84
N GLY A 70 4.60 5.09 -1.71
CA GLY A 70 5.19 5.36 -3.02
C GLY A 70 4.11 5.47 -4.08
N VAL A 71 4.13 6.58 -4.81
CA VAL A 71 3.37 6.73 -6.05
C VAL A 71 4.26 6.29 -7.20
N THR A 72 3.76 5.39 -8.05
CA THR A 72 4.49 4.87 -9.22
C THR A 72 4.12 5.62 -10.48
N ASP A 73 4.87 5.39 -11.56
CA ASP A 73 4.54 5.94 -12.88
C ASP A 73 3.21 5.39 -13.43
N ASP A 74 2.76 4.23 -12.93
CA ASP A 74 1.40 3.74 -13.18
C ASP A 74 0.40 4.50 -12.27
N PRO A 75 -0.49 5.35 -12.83
CA PRO A 75 -1.46 6.13 -12.05
C PRO A 75 -2.54 5.27 -11.38
N CYS A 76 -2.56 3.96 -11.67
CA CYS A 76 -3.51 3.01 -11.12
C CYS A 76 -2.89 2.17 -9.99
N LEU A 77 -1.68 2.51 -9.58
CA LEU A 77 -0.90 1.74 -8.62
C LEU A 77 -0.22 2.65 -7.59
N ILE A 78 -0.29 2.21 -6.33
CA ILE A 78 0.47 2.79 -5.23
C ILE A 78 1.07 1.65 -4.41
N ARG A 79 2.21 1.90 -3.80
CA ARG A 79 2.85 0.97 -2.86
C ARG A 79 2.89 1.58 -1.47
N VAL A 80 2.66 0.77 -0.46
CA VAL A 80 2.68 1.20 0.94
C VAL A 80 3.70 0.34 1.68
N LEU A 81 4.76 0.98 2.17
CA LEU A 81 5.76 0.37 3.04
C LEU A 81 5.33 0.58 4.49
N LEU A 82 5.13 -0.53 5.21
CA LEU A 82 4.73 -0.55 6.60
C LEU A 82 5.91 -0.99 7.47
N VAL A 83 6.39 -0.09 8.33
CA VAL A 83 7.57 -0.32 9.17
C VAL A 83 7.14 -0.92 10.50
N ALA A 84 7.88 -1.95 10.95
CA ALA A 84 7.56 -2.72 12.16
C ALA A 84 6.15 -3.33 12.13
N ALA A 85 5.70 -3.76 10.96
CA ALA A 85 4.37 -4.34 10.74
C ALA A 85 4.48 -5.83 10.38
N PRO A 86 4.05 -6.75 11.26
CA PRO A 86 4.02 -8.19 10.97
C PRO A 86 2.89 -8.54 10.00
N LEU A 87 3.02 -9.70 9.33
CA LEU A 87 2.03 -10.22 8.39
C LEU A 87 0.61 -10.27 8.98
N SER A 88 0.50 -10.67 10.26
CA SER A 88 -0.78 -10.77 10.97
C SER A 88 -1.48 -9.42 11.17
N ALA A 89 -0.78 -8.30 11.06
CA ALA A 89 -1.36 -6.97 11.16
C ALA A 89 -1.95 -6.47 9.82
N LEU A 90 -1.54 -7.07 8.69
CA LEU A 90 -1.94 -6.60 7.36
C LEU A 90 -3.45 -6.65 7.12
N PRO A 91 -4.21 -7.69 7.51
CA PRO A 91 -5.67 -7.68 7.37
C PRO A 91 -6.33 -6.50 8.07
N THR A 92 -5.83 -6.11 9.25
CA THR A 92 -6.35 -4.95 9.97
C THR A 92 -6.03 -3.64 9.25
N VAL A 93 -4.80 -3.47 8.77
CA VAL A 93 -4.39 -2.27 8.01
C VAL A 93 -5.21 -2.16 6.72
N ILE A 94 -5.31 -3.24 5.96
CA ILE A 94 -6.11 -3.34 4.74
C ILE A 94 -7.58 -3.00 5.04
N GLY A 95 -8.14 -3.57 6.11
CA GLY A 95 -9.53 -3.30 6.52
C GLY A 95 -9.79 -1.86 6.93
N ARG A 96 -8.78 -1.09 7.38
CA ARG A 96 -8.90 0.36 7.60
C ARG A 96 -8.84 1.12 6.28
N ILE A 97 -7.91 0.76 5.40
CA ILE A 97 -7.75 1.36 4.07
C ILE A 97 -9.03 1.19 3.25
N THR A 98 -9.55 -0.04 3.13
CA THR A 98 -10.76 -0.32 2.35
C THR A 98 -11.95 0.45 2.90
N ARG A 99 -12.20 0.43 4.22
CA ARG A 99 -13.28 1.22 4.82
C ARG A 99 -13.16 2.72 4.53
N ALA A 100 -11.97 3.29 4.65
CA ALA A 100 -11.75 4.72 4.37
C ALA A 100 -12.03 5.09 2.89
N VAL A 101 -11.77 4.16 1.97
CA VAL A 101 -12.03 4.34 0.53
C VAL A 101 -13.51 4.14 0.18
N ASN A 102 -14.17 3.16 0.79
CA ASN A 102 -15.59 2.84 0.51
C ASN A 102 -16.55 3.95 0.90
N HIS A 103 -16.18 4.76 1.91
CA HIS A 103 -16.97 5.92 2.32
C HIS A 103 -16.85 7.11 1.35
N ARG A 104 -16.10 6.99 0.25
CA ARG A 104 -15.83 8.09 -0.68
C ARG A 104 -16.30 7.75 -2.08
N VAL A 105 -16.78 8.78 -2.77
CA VAL A 105 -17.09 8.73 -4.19
C VAL A 105 -16.11 9.66 -4.89
N PHE A 106 -15.34 9.10 -5.82
CA PHE A 106 -14.32 9.82 -6.56
C PHE A 106 -14.93 10.40 -7.83
N THR A 107 -14.48 11.60 -8.19
CA THR A 107 -14.89 12.24 -9.45
C THR A 107 -13.84 11.89 -10.49
N LEU A 108 -14.18 11.01 -11.42
CA LEU A 108 -13.33 10.55 -12.52
C LEU A 108 -13.86 11.17 -13.81
N GLY A 109 -13.23 12.27 -14.24
CA GLY A 109 -13.75 13.10 -15.33
C GLY A 109 -15.11 13.73 -14.97
N ARG A 110 -16.18 13.33 -15.68
CA ARG A 110 -17.56 13.80 -15.42
C ARG A 110 -18.39 12.82 -14.58
N HIS A 111 -17.83 11.66 -14.22
CA HIS A 111 -18.56 10.59 -13.54
C HIS A 111 -18.13 10.50 -12.08
N ARG A 112 -19.11 10.27 -11.20
CA ARG A 112 -18.89 9.97 -9.79
C ARG A 112 -19.01 8.47 -9.62
N SER A 113 -17.92 7.81 -9.28
CA SER A 113 -17.89 6.35 -9.15
C SER A 113 -17.14 5.91 -7.88
N PRO A 114 -17.57 4.79 -7.26
CA PRO A 114 -16.77 4.13 -6.26
C PRO A 114 -15.48 3.62 -6.90
N VAL A 115 -14.41 3.53 -6.10
CA VAL A 115 -13.12 3.00 -6.53
C VAL A 115 -12.89 1.65 -5.88
N GLY A 116 -12.76 0.61 -6.70
CA GLY A 116 -12.39 -0.73 -6.24
C GLY A 116 -10.89 -0.84 -6.03
N LEU A 117 -10.46 -1.63 -5.04
CA LEU A 117 -9.05 -1.86 -4.73
C LEU A 117 -8.71 -3.34 -4.85
N ALA A 118 -7.60 -3.66 -5.52
CA ALA A 118 -6.96 -4.97 -5.44
C ALA A 118 -5.62 -4.83 -4.72
N ILE A 119 -5.43 -5.57 -3.64
CA ILE A 119 -4.30 -5.38 -2.73
C ILE A 119 -3.49 -6.67 -2.62
N GLY A 120 -2.20 -6.59 -2.91
CA GLY A 120 -1.24 -7.65 -2.64
C GLY A 120 -0.35 -7.27 -1.48
N GLY A 121 -0.12 -8.18 -0.53
CA GLY A 121 0.75 -7.91 0.61
C GLY A 121 1.83 -8.98 0.81
N SER A 122 3.04 -8.55 1.13
CA SER A 122 4.13 -9.43 1.56
C SER A 122 4.84 -8.84 2.78
N THR A 123 5.58 -9.69 3.50
CA THR A 123 6.29 -9.34 4.73
C THR A 123 7.67 -9.99 4.76
N PHE A 124 8.67 -9.21 5.19
CA PHE A 124 9.99 -9.68 5.61
C PHE A 124 9.98 -9.94 7.12
N PRO A 125 10.61 -11.02 7.63
CA PRO A 125 11.47 -11.98 6.92
C PRO A 125 10.75 -13.21 6.32
N THR A 126 9.46 -13.37 6.60
CA THR A 126 8.66 -14.47 6.05
C THR A 126 7.33 -13.91 5.56
N PRO A 127 6.94 -14.15 4.31
CA PRO A 127 7.56 -15.08 3.34
C PRO A 127 8.60 -14.47 2.37
N ALA A 128 8.97 -13.18 2.52
CA ALA A 128 10.03 -12.58 1.71
C ALA A 128 11.35 -12.51 2.48
N GLY A 129 12.43 -13.05 1.92
CA GLY A 129 13.78 -13.00 2.49
C GLY A 129 14.60 -11.79 2.03
N THR A 130 14.15 -11.07 0.99
CA THR A 130 14.83 -9.87 0.48
C THR A 130 13.84 -8.76 0.12
N HIS A 131 14.32 -7.53 -0.03
CA HIS A 131 13.49 -6.41 -0.50
C HIS A 131 12.94 -6.62 -1.92
N LEU A 132 13.70 -7.28 -2.81
CA LEU A 132 13.23 -7.62 -4.16
C LEU A 132 12.12 -8.67 -4.11
N GLU A 133 12.25 -9.68 -3.26
CA GLU A 133 11.20 -10.67 -3.04
C GLU A 133 9.95 -10.05 -2.42
N LEU A 134 10.12 -9.10 -1.49
CA LEU A 134 9.03 -8.37 -0.85
C LEU A 134 8.18 -7.63 -1.89
N VAL A 135 8.83 -6.91 -2.81
CA VAL A 135 8.17 -6.21 -3.93
C VAL A 135 7.53 -7.21 -4.89
N THR A 136 8.30 -8.19 -5.38
CA THR A 136 7.85 -9.16 -6.38
C THR A 136 6.62 -9.94 -5.91
N GLN A 137 6.61 -10.38 -4.65
CA GLN A 137 5.48 -11.11 -4.08
C GLN A 137 4.24 -10.21 -3.92
N ALA A 138 4.41 -8.98 -3.40
CA ALA A 138 3.30 -8.04 -3.27
C ALA A 138 2.67 -7.74 -4.64
N THR A 139 3.49 -7.52 -5.68
CA THR A 139 3.02 -7.28 -7.04
C THR A 139 2.28 -8.47 -7.64
N ALA A 140 2.82 -9.67 -7.50
CA ALA A 140 2.19 -10.90 -7.99
C ALA A 140 0.81 -11.11 -7.32
N LEU A 141 0.73 -10.89 -6.00
CA LEU A 141 -0.52 -11.04 -5.25
C LEU A 141 -1.54 -9.96 -5.59
N ALA A 142 -1.11 -8.72 -5.81
CA ALA A 142 -1.99 -7.63 -6.23
C ALA A 142 -2.56 -7.89 -7.63
N THR A 143 -1.76 -8.47 -8.52
CA THR A 143 -2.19 -8.88 -9.86
C THR A 143 -3.18 -10.04 -9.80
N ALA A 144 -2.93 -11.06 -8.98
CA ALA A 144 -3.89 -12.15 -8.79
C ALA A 144 -5.20 -11.67 -8.14
N ALA A 145 -5.12 -10.76 -7.16
CA ALA A 145 -6.28 -10.13 -6.55
C ALA A 145 -7.05 -9.23 -7.54
N TRP A 146 -6.35 -8.68 -8.53
CA TRP A 146 -6.97 -7.92 -9.60
C TRP A 146 -7.75 -8.85 -10.53
N GLU A 147 -7.15 -9.94 -10.98
CA GLU A 147 -7.79 -10.88 -11.91
C GLU A 147 -9.06 -11.55 -11.35
N ASP A 148 -9.07 -11.80 -10.04
CA ASP A 148 -10.24 -12.25 -9.29
C ASP A 148 -11.26 -11.09 -9.19
N ARG A 149 -12.33 -11.11 -10.00
CA ARG A 149 -13.33 -10.02 -10.10
C ARG A 149 -14.57 -10.22 -9.22
N SER A 150 -14.49 -11.05 -8.20
CA SER A 150 -15.64 -11.55 -7.46
C SER A 150 -16.23 -10.57 -6.40
N ALA A 151 -15.60 -9.42 -6.12
CA ALA A 151 -15.97 -8.45 -5.08
C ALA A 151 -15.53 -7.00 -5.43
N GLU A 152 -16.03 -6.01 -4.68
CA GLU A 152 -15.64 -4.59 -4.88
C GLU A 152 -14.19 -4.30 -4.45
N HIS A 153 -13.69 -5.05 -3.44
CA HIS A 153 -12.30 -5.00 -2.98
C HIS A 153 -11.76 -6.42 -2.78
N HIS A 154 -10.55 -6.65 -3.27
CA HIS A 154 -9.85 -7.92 -3.15
C HIS A 154 -8.52 -7.72 -2.48
N PHE A 155 -8.13 -8.65 -1.61
CA PHE A 155 -6.76 -8.69 -1.14
C PHE A 155 -6.23 -10.11 -1.05
N ARG A 156 -4.93 -10.25 -1.31
CA ARG A 156 -4.18 -11.50 -1.19
C ARG A 156 -2.89 -11.23 -0.44
N LEU A 157 -2.58 -12.08 0.53
CA LEU A 157 -1.41 -11.93 1.41
C LEU A 157 -0.50 -13.14 1.27
N ALA A 158 0.80 -12.89 1.23
CA ALA A 158 1.80 -13.94 1.12
C ALA A 158 1.82 -14.74 2.43
N GLY A 159 1.68 -16.07 2.35
CA GLY A 159 1.78 -16.97 3.52
C GLY A 159 0.49 -17.20 4.32
N LEU A 160 -0.62 -16.52 3.98
CA LEU A 160 -1.96 -16.95 4.39
C LEU A 160 -2.50 -17.86 3.28
N GLY A 161 -2.74 -19.13 3.59
CA GLY A 161 -3.28 -20.11 2.64
C GLY A 161 -4.52 -19.56 1.94
N GLN A 162 -4.54 -19.66 0.61
CA GLN A 162 -5.72 -19.41 -0.22
C GLN A 162 -6.71 -20.57 -0.10
#